data_AF-A0A358IWY1-F1
#
_entry.id   AF-A0A358IWY1-F1
#
_cell.length_a   1.000
_cell.length_b   1.000
_cell.length_c   1.000
_cell.angle_alpha   90.00
_cell.angle_beta   90.00
_cell.angle_gamma   90.00
#
_symmetry.space_group_name_H-M   'P 1'
#
loop_
_entity.id
_entity.type
_entity.pdbx_description
1 polymer ?
#
loop_
_entity_poly.entity_id
_entity_poly.type
_entity_poly.pdbx_seq_one_letter_code
_entity_poly.pdbx_strand_id
1 'polypeptide(L)' 'QVTPQATTVERIKQSVIWVEQGKKRALLTELFSDPAYTRCLVFTKTKHGADKVAAYLEAGGVEAGAIHGNKSQ' A
#
# COMPACT_ATOMS: atom_id res chain seq x y z
N GLN A 1 -15.49 -29.79 3.98
CA GLN A 1 -14.42 -29.43 4.94
C GLN A 1 -14.23 -27.91 4.83
N VAL A 2 -14.38 -27.16 5.92
CA VAL A 2 -14.32 -25.69 5.91
C VAL A 2 -12.92 -25.27 6.36
N THR A 3 -12.27 -24.40 5.60
CA THR A 3 -10.95 -23.84 5.92
C THR A 3 -11.00 -23.12 7.27
N PRO A 4 -10.04 -23.31 8.19
CA PRO A 4 -10.06 -22.65 9.48
C PRO A 4 -10.10 -21.13 9.29
N GLN A 5 -10.90 -20.45 10.10
CA GLN A 5 -10.92 -19.00 10.16
C GLN A 5 -9.53 -18.52 10.58
N ALA A 6 -8.81 -17.84 9.69
CA ALA A 6 -7.49 -17.32 9.99
C ALA A 6 -7.60 -16.33 11.16
N THR A 7 -7.04 -16.69 12.31
CA THR A 7 -6.90 -15.77 13.43
C THR A 7 -5.99 -14.64 13.01
N THR A 8 -6.47 -13.40 13.14
CA THR A 8 -5.65 -12.23 12.89
C THR A 8 -4.51 -12.25 13.90
N VAL A 9 -3.26 -12.33 13.43
CA VAL A 9 -2.08 -12.41 14.31
C VAL A 9 -2.15 -11.25 15.31
N GLU A 10 -2.21 -11.54 16.61
CA GLU A 10 -2.40 -10.55 17.68
C GLU A 10 -1.32 -9.44 17.69
N ARG A 11 -0.19 -9.68 17.01
CA ARG A 11 0.92 -8.74 16.87
C ARG A 11 0.68 -7.63 15.83
N ILE A 12 -0.40 -7.69 15.05
CA ILE A 12 -0.69 -6.70 14.00
C ILE A 12 -1.64 -5.63 14.52
N LYS A 13 -1.14 -4.41 14.72
CA LYS A 13 -1.97 -3.23 14.95
C LYS A 13 -2.70 -2.86 13.65
N GLN A 14 -4.02 -2.72 13.72
CA GLN A 14 -4.87 -2.38 12.57
C GLN A 14 -5.63 -1.09 12.84
N SER A 15 -5.75 -0.27 11.82
CA SER A 15 -6.51 0.99 11.86
C SER A 15 -7.19 1.25 10.51
N VAL A 16 -8.21 2.11 10.52
CA VAL A 16 -8.93 2.53 9.32
C VAL A 16 -8.87 4.05 9.24
N ILE A 17 -8.50 4.56 8.07
CA ILE A 17 -8.50 6.00 7.77
C ILE A 17 -9.60 6.26 6.73
N TRP A 18 -10.58 7.07 7.11
CA TRP A 18 -11.64 7.52 6.21
C TRP A 18 -11.11 8.65 5.33
N VAL A 19 -11.21 8.48 4.01
CA VAL A 19 -10.69 9.46 3.05
C VAL A 19 -11.42 9.34 1.73
N GLU A 20 -11.64 10.48 1.07
CA GLU A 20 -12.17 10.51 -0.29
C GLU A 20 -11.22 9.79 -1.27
N GLN A 21 -11.77 9.14 -2.28
CA GLN A 21 -11.00 8.37 -3.25
C GLN A 21 -9.89 9.19 -3.93
N GLY A 22 -10.15 10.46 -4.25
CA GLY A 22 -9.17 11.37 -4.86
C GLY A 22 -7.99 11.71 -3.97
N LYS A 23 -8.16 11.66 -2.64
CA LYS A 23 -7.17 12.08 -1.65
C LYS A 23 -6.27 10.95 -1.15
N LYS A 24 -6.57 9.69 -1.46
CA LYS A 24 -5.81 8.51 -1.00
C LYS A 24 -4.31 8.58 -1.29
N ARG A 25 -3.93 9.09 -2.47
CA ARG A 25 -2.52 9.16 -2.91
C ARG A 25 -1.72 10.23 -2.17
N ALA A 26 -2.33 11.41 -1.97
CA ALA A 26 -1.74 12.47 -1.17
C ALA A 26 -1.55 12.02 0.28
N LEU A 27 -2.60 11.42 0.88
CA LEU A 27 -2.52 10.84 2.22
C LEU A 27 -1.41 9.79 2.33
N LEU A 28 -1.27 8.90 1.35
CA LEU A 28 -0.22 7.89 1.37
C LEU A 28 1.18 8.51 1.39
N THR A 29 1.38 9.60 0.63
CA THR A 29 2.66 10.33 0.61
C THR A 29 2.93 11.01 1.95
N GLU A 30 1.91 11.60 2.57
CA GLU A 30 1.99 12.17 3.92
C GLU A 30 2.36 11.12 4.96
N LEU A 31 1.75 9.92 4.91
CA LEU A 31 2.12 8.83 5.82
C LEU A 31 3.59 8.44 5.67
N PHE A 32 4.12 8.39 4.45
CA PHE A 32 5.54 8.10 4.20
C PHE A 32 6.52 9.22 4.56
N SER A 33 6.03 10.41 4.92
CA SER A 33 6.89 11.44 5.51
C SER A 33 7.31 11.12 6.94
N ASP A 34 6.62 10.20 7.62
CA ASP A 34 7.02 9.68 8.93
C ASP A 34 8.16 8.65 8.76
N PRO A 35 9.35 8.91 9.33
CA PRO A 35 10.51 8.04 9.22
C PRO A 35 10.32 6.64 9.85
N ALA A 36 9.24 6.42 10.63
CA ALA A 36 8.89 5.09 11.12
C ALA A 36 8.54 4.10 9.99
N TYR A 37 8.09 4.59 8.84
CA TYR A 37 7.73 3.77 7.67
C TYR A 37 8.94 3.45 6.80
N THR A 38 9.82 2.58 7.32
CA THR A 38 11.08 2.21 6.65
C THR A 38 10.94 1.16 5.55
N ARG A 39 9.99 0.22 5.69
CA ARG A 39 9.67 -0.81 4.68
C ARG A 39 8.18 -1.11 4.72
N CYS A 40 7.50 -0.91 3.61
CA CYS A 40 6.05 -1.04 3.55
C CYS A 40 5.60 -1.79 2.29
N LEU A 41 4.50 -2.53 2.43
CA LEU A 41 3.78 -3.15 1.32
C LEU A 41 2.44 -2.46 1.16
N VAL A 42 2.22 -1.85 0.00
CA VAL A 42 0.96 -1.19 -0.35
C VAL A 42 0.20 -2.06 -1.33
N PHE A 43 -0.93 -2.61 -0.88
CA PHE A 43 -1.80 -3.41 -1.74
C PHE A 43 -2.74 -2.52 -2.53
N THR A 44 -2.85 -2.80 -3.83
CA THR A 44 -3.82 -2.16 -4.72
C THR A 44 -4.66 -3.23 -5.44
N LYS A 45 -5.87 -2.86 -5.87
CA LYS A 45 -6.80 -3.81 -6.50
C LYS A 45 -6.36 -4.29 -7.89
N THR A 46 -5.56 -3.50 -8.62
CA THR A 46 -5.23 -3.77 -10.03
C THR A 46 -3.77 -3.45 -10.33
N LYS A 47 -3.19 -4.12 -11.34
CA LYS A 47 -1.82 -3.85 -11.81
C LYS A 47 -1.58 -2.38 -12.14
N HIS A 48 -2.51 -1.76 -12.88
CA HIS A 48 -2.43 -0.35 -13.25
C HIS A 48 -2.56 0.57 -12.02
N GLY A 49 -3.26 0.12 -10.98
CA GLY A 49 -3.32 0.82 -9.69
C GLY A 49 -1.97 0.80 -8.99
N ALA A 50 -1.27 -0.34 -8.99
CA ALA A 50 0.06 -0.47 -8.44
C ALA A 50 1.06 0.45 -9.15
N ASP A 51 1.09 0.42 -10.50
CA ASP A 51 1.97 1.28 -11.29
C ASP A 51 1.70 2.78 -11.03
N LYS A 52 0.43 3.18 -10.97
CA LYS A 52 0.04 4.58 -10.68
C LYS A 52 0.41 5.03 -9.27
N VAL A 53 0.32 4.14 -8.28
CA VAL A 53 0.68 4.47 -6.90
C VAL A 53 2.20 4.61 -6.77
N ALA A 54 2.97 3.68 -7.34
CA ALA A 54 4.43 3.76 -7.33
C ALA A 54 4.93 5.06 -7.99
N ALA A 55 4.47 5.35 -9.22
CA ALA A 55 4.87 6.58 -9.91
C ALA A 55 4.48 7.87 -9.16
N TYR A 56 3.35 7.86 -8.45
CA TYR A 56 2.93 9.01 -7.64
C TYR A 56 3.82 9.20 -6.41
N LEU A 57 4.19 8.10 -5.74
CA LEU A 57 5.10 8.13 -4.60
C LEU A 57 6.50 8.58 -5.01
N GLU A 58 7.03 8.08 -6.13
CA GLU A 58 8.31 8.51 -6.69
C GLU A 58 8.31 10.01 -7.01
N ALA A 59 7.24 10.51 -7.64
CA ALA A 59 7.08 11.94 -7.88
C ALA A 59 6.99 12.78 -6.59
N GLY A 60 6.56 12.17 -5.49
CA GLY A 60 6.55 12.76 -4.14
C GLY A 60 7.84 12.56 -3.34
N GLY A 61 8.89 12.00 -3.94
CA GLY A 61 10.19 11.77 -3.29
C GLY A 61 10.27 10.50 -2.45
N VAL A 62 9.29 9.61 -2.54
CA VAL A 62 9.26 8.31 -1.85
C VAL A 62 9.68 7.22 -2.83
N GLU A 63 10.79 6.54 -2.56
CA GLU A 63 11.24 5.39 -3.37
C GLU A 63 10.18 4.27 -3.34
N ALA A 64 9.67 3.88 -4.51
CA ALA A 64 8.59 2.90 -4.58
C ALA A 64 8.67 2.07 -5.88
N GLY A 65 8.44 0.76 -5.75
CA GLY A 65 8.31 -0.16 -6.88
C GLY A 65 6.94 -0.83 -6.94
N ALA A 66 6.45 -1.12 -8.15
CA ALA A 66 5.25 -1.92 -8.36
C ALA A 66 5.58 -3.38 -8.68
N ILE A 67 4.90 -4.31 -7.99
CA ILE A 67 4.95 -5.76 -8.21
C ILE A 67 3.54 -6.23 -8.63
N HIS A 68 3.43 -6.88 -9.78
CA HIS A 68 2.18 -7.48 -10.27
C HIS A 68 2.48 -8.63 -11.25
N GLY A 69 1.51 -9.53 -11.45
CA GLY A 69 1.71 -10.80 -12.15
C GLY A 69 2.04 -10.73 -13.65
N ASN A 70 2.00 -9.54 -14.27
CA ASN A 70 2.34 -9.36 -15.70
C ASN A 70 3.63 -8.58 -15.92
N LYS A 71 4.38 -8.26 -14.86
CA LYS A 71 5.74 -7.72 -15.01
C LYS A 71 6.66 -8.90 -15.25
N SER A 72 7.43 -8.89 -16.33
CA SER A 72 8.57 -9.82 -16.46
C SER A 72 9.45 -9.58 -15.24
N GLN A 73 9.45 -10.55 -14.32
CA GLN A 73 10.42 -10.62 -13.24
C GLN A 73 11.83 -10.63 -13.83
#